data_AF-A0A328TPG2-F1
#
_entry.id   AF-A0A328TPG2-F1
#
_cell.length_a   1.000
_cell.length_b   1.000
_cell.length_c   1.000
_cell.angle_alpha   90.00
_cell.angle_beta   90.00
_cell.angle_gamma   90.00
#
_symmetry.space_group_name_H-M   'P 1'
#
loop_
_entity.id
_entity.type
_entity.pdbx_description
1 polymer ?
#
loop_
_entity_poly.entity_id
_entity_poly.type
_entity_poly.pdbx_seq_one_letter_code
_entity_poly.pdbx_strand_id
1 'polypeptide(L)' 'MLVQMNPEDPYEIRDRWLIFAQLECGHVALNDLTYFVEQCPKDPVSEMIKVQIHSVEQEQITLH' A
#
# COMPACT_ATOMS: atom_id res chain seq x y z
N MET A 1 -4.34 -8.74 24.84
CA MET A 1 -4.07 -9.71 23.76
C MET A 1 -3.20 -8.98 22.76
N LEU A 2 -1.93 -9.38 22.62
CA LEU A 2 -1.08 -8.86 21.54
C LEU A 2 -1.58 -9.53 20.26
N VAL A 3 -2.17 -8.74 19.36
CA VAL A 3 -2.47 -9.22 18.00
C VAL A 3 -1.12 -9.55 17.38
N GLN A 4 -0.87 -10.82 17.12
CA GLN A 4 0.31 -11.22 16.36
C GLN A 4 0.06 -10.79 14.92
N MET A 5 0.79 -9.77 14.48
CA MET A 5 0.80 -9.40 13.08
C MET A 5 1.38 -10.58 12.29
N ASN A 6 0.64 -11.05 11.29
CA ASN A 6 1.16 -11.94 10.27
C ASN A 6 1.83 -11.10 9.17
N PRO A 7 3.17 -11.06 9.10
CA PRO A 7 3.89 -10.23 8.14
C PRO A 7 3.71 -10.67 6.69
N GLU A 8 3.04 -11.79 6.42
CA GLU A 8 2.73 -12.30 5.08
C GLU A 8 1.25 -12.17 4.72
N ASP A 9 0.39 -11.70 5.63
CA ASP A 9 -1.02 -11.48 5.31
C ASP A 9 -1.16 -10.18 4.49
N PRO A 10 -1.62 -10.25 3.22
CA PRO A 10 -1.76 -9.07 2.38
C PRO A 10 -2.71 -8.02 2.98
N TYR A 11 -3.73 -8.41 3.75
CA TYR A 11 -4.67 -7.46 4.37
C TYR A 11 -4.02 -6.69 5.52
N GLU A 12 -3.16 -7.34 6.30
CA GLU A 12 -2.41 -6.66 7.37
C GLU A 12 -1.32 -5.75 6.81
N ILE A 13 -0.63 -6.20 5.74
CA ILE A 13 0.33 -5.37 5.00
C ILE A 13 -0.37 -4.16 4.38
N ARG A 14 -1.56 -4.35 3.80
CA ARG A 14 -2.39 -3.25 3.34
C ARG A 14 -2.68 -2.32 4.51
N ASP A 15 -3.26 -2.78 5.61
CA ASP A 15 -3.64 -1.85 6.68
C ASP A 15 -2.43 -1.07 7.27
N ARG A 16 -1.22 -1.63 7.20
CA ARG A 16 0.04 -0.95 7.51
C ARG A 16 0.37 0.22 6.57
N TRP A 17 -0.06 0.21 5.30
CA TRP A 17 0.22 1.29 4.34
C TRP A 17 -0.21 2.66 4.85
N LEU A 18 -1.34 2.71 5.58
CA LEU A 18 -1.89 3.94 6.16
C LEU A 18 -0.92 4.60 7.15
N ILE A 19 -0.22 3.78 7.94
CA ILE A 19 0.77 4.25 8.91
C ILE A 19 1.95 4.86 8.15
N PHE A 20 2.45 4.20 7.12
CA PHE A 20 3.56 4.74 6.32
C PHE A 20 3.17 6.01 5.56
N ALA A 21 1.94 6.10 5.06
CA ALA A 21 1.44 7.33 4.44
C ALA A 21 1.41 8.50 5.43
N GLN A 22 0.94 8.28 6.67
CA GLN A 22 0.92 9.29 7.73
C GLN A 22 2.33 9.71 8.20
N LEU A 23 3.30 8.80 8.10
CA LEU A 23 4.71 9.07 8.41
C LEU A 23 5.49 9.65 7.22
N GLU A 24 4.80 10.08 6.16
CA GLU A 24 5.40 10.63 4.92
C GLU A 24 6.39 9.66 4.24
N CYS A 25 6.25 8.36 4.50
CA CYS A 25 7.07 7.28 3.95
C CYS A 25 6.44 6.72 2.67
N GLY A 26 6.20 7.58 1.67
CA GLY A 26 5.43 7.26 0.46
C GLY A 26 5.92 6.03 -0.30
N HIS A 27 7.24 5.85 -0.44
CA HIS A 27 7.82 4.68 -1.13
C HIS A 27 7.52 3.34 -0.42
N VAL A 28 7.49 3.33 0.91
CA VAL A 28 7.15 2.12 1.69
C VAL A 28 5.66 1.85 1.62
N ALA A 29 4.83 2.89 1.75
CA ALA A 29 3.38 2.78 1.59
C ALA A 29 3.00 2.24 0.20
N LEU A 30 3.67 2.72 -0.86
CA LEU A 30 3.52 2.21 -2.21
C LEU A 30 3.88 0.73 -2.32
N ASN A 31 4.99 0.30 -1.71
CA ASN A 31 5.39 -1.11 -1.72
C ASN A 31 4.34 -2.02 -1.06
N ASP A 32 3.74 -1.57 0.04
CA ASP A 32 2.66 -2.30 0.73
C ASP A 32 1.40 -2.42 -0.15
N LEU A 33 1.03 -1.35 -0.85
CA LEU A 33 -0.11 -1.35 -1.77
C LEU A 33 0.13 -2.20 -3.02
N THR A 34 1.32 -2.13 -3.62
CA THR A 34 1.71 -2.95 -4.76
C THR A 34 1.68 -4.42 -4.40
N TYR A 35 2.24 -4.80 -3.25
CA TYR A 35 2.18 -6.17 -2.74
C TYR A 35 0.73 -6.66 -2.60
N PHE A 36 -0.16 -5.85 -2.01
CA PHE A 36 -1.57 -6.22 -1.88
C PHE A 36 -2.23 -6.50 -3.24
N VAL A 37 -2.00 -5.64 -4.24
CA VAL A 37 -2.57 -5.80 -5.59
C VAL A 37 -2.03 -7.08 -6.27
N GLU A 38 -0.75 -7.39 -6.09
CA GLU A 38 -0.14 -8.60 -6.64
C GLU A 38 -0.68 -9.88 -5.99
N GLN A 39 -0.87 -9.89 -4.66
CA GLN A 39 -1.37 -11.07 -3.94
C GLN A 39 -2.89 -11.23 -4.04
N CYS A 40 -3.63 -10.13 -4.15
CA CYS A 40 -5.09 -10.10 -4.17
C CYS A 40 -5.67 -9.50 -5.47
N PRO A 41 -5.31 -9.99 -6.67
CA PRO A 41 -5.66 -9.32 -7.93
C PRO A 41 -7.17 -9.35 -8.25
N LYS A 42 -7.95 -10.20 -7.57
CA LYS A 42 -9.41 -10.32 -7.73
C LYS A 42 -10.21 -9.65 -6.61
N ASP A 43 -9.52 -9.10 -5.61
CA ASP A 43 -10.20 -8.36 -4.54
C ASP A 43 -10.81 -7.07 -5.13
N PRO A 44 -12.07 -6.74 -4.83
CA PRO A 44 -12.74 -5.57 -5.39
C PRO A 44 -12.03 -4.24 -5.05
N VAL A 45 -11.26 -4.20 -3.96
CA VAL A 45 -10.52 -3.01 -3.51
C VAL A 45 -9.22 -2.85 -4.30
N SER A 46 -8.68 -3.91 -4.89
CA SER A 46 -7.41 -3.87 -5.64
C SER A 46 -7.45 -2.92 -6.85
N GLU A 47 -8.59 -2.79 -7.53
CA GLU A 47 -8.73 -1.82 -8.64
C GLU A 47 -8.66 -0.37 -8.14
N MET A 48 -9.29 -0.08 -7.00
CA MET A 48 -9.19 1.25 -6.39
C MET A 48 -7.75 1.55 -5.94
N ILE A 49 -7.06 0.55 -5.37
CA ILE A 49 -5.67 0.70 -4.93
C ILE A 49 -4.72 0.95 -6.12
N LYS A 50 -4.92 0.31 -7.28
CA LYS A 50 -4.14 0.61 -8.49
C LYS A 50 -4.22 2.09 -8.89
N VAL A 51 -5.40 2.70 -8.79
CA VAL A 51 -5.59 4.14 -9.06
C VAL A 51 -4.83 5.01 -8.05
N GLN A 52 -4.83 4.61 -6.77
CA GLN A 52 -4.09 5.31 -5.71
C GLN A 52 -2.57 5.23 -5.94
N ILE A 53 -2.04 4.04 -6.29
CA ILE A 53 -0.63 3.84 -6.62
C ILE A 53 -0.20 4.80 -7.73
N HIS A 54 -0.96 4.84 -8.84
CA HIS A 54 -0.65 5.73 -9.96
C HIS A 54 -0.66 7.21 -9.57
N SER A 55 -1.53 7.62 -8.66
CA SER A 55 -1.60 9.02 -8.21
C SER A 55 -0.36 9.42 -7.40
N VAL A 56 0.09 8.55 -6.48
CA VAL A 56 1.28 8.80 -5.65
C VAL A 56 2.58 8.76 -6.48
N GLU A 57 2.67 7.84 -7.45
CA GLU A 57 3.81 7.80 -8.38
C GLU A 57 3.95 9.09 -9.20
N GLN A 58 2.83 9.71 -9.60
CA GLN A 58 2.85 10.97 -10.34
C GLN A 58 3.29 12.16 -9.48
N GLU A 59 2.94 12.19 -8.19
CA GLU A 59 3.35 13.24 -7.25
C GLU A 59 4.86 13.21 -6.94
N GLN A 60 5.47 12.00 -6.91
CA GLN A 60 6.91 11.85 -6.70
C GLN A 60 7.75 12.30 -7.91
N ILE A 61 7.16 12.42 -9.11
CA ILE A 61 7.82 12.99 -10.29
C ILE A 61 7.66 14.52 -10.26
N THR A 62 8.19 15.17 -9.23
CA THR A 62 8.50 16.60 -9.31
C THR A 62 10.00 16.71 -9.59
N LEU A 63 10.35 16.90 -10.86
CA LEU A 63 11.72 17.24 -11.26
C LEU A 63 12.04 18.65 -10.73
N HIS A 64 12.93 18.72 -9.74
CA HIS A 64 13.58 19.96 -9.31
C HIS A 64 14.84 20.24 -10.13
#